data_AF-A0A1G2QDB3-F1
#
_entry.id   AF-A0A1G2QDB3-F1
#
_cell.length_a   1.000
_cell.length_b   1.000
_cell.length_c   1.000
_cell.angle_alpha   90.00
_cell.angle_beta   90.00
_cell.angle_gamma   90.00
#
_symmetry.space_group_name_H-M   'P 1'
#
loop_
_entity.id
_entity.type
_entity.pdbx_description
1 polymer ?
#
loop_
_entity_poly.entity_id
_entity_poly.type
_entity_poly.pdbx_seq_one_letter_code
_entity_poly.pdbx_strand_id
1 'polypeptide(L)'
;MKNNYGLPKTELQKIFERDKVCVYCKKKMLGHISDNPRSDWYTIEHLNYLPPWNNPSTVTICCWGCNSSRGNKKIRDWFKTPYCLDKNINEKTVSKFVYRYISDVEDRK
;
A
#
# COMPACT_ATOMS: atom_id res chain seq x y z
N MET A 1 11.23 8.94 -6.95
CA MET A 1 9.90 9.45 -6.55
C MET A 1 10.12 10.63 -5.61
N LYS A 2 9.59 11.82 -5.92
CA LYS A 2 9.65 12.97 -5.00
C LYS A 2 8.62 12.73 -3.88
N ASN A 3 9.02 12.97 -2.64
CA ASN A 3 8.09 12.94 -1.51
C ASN A 3 7.22 14.20 -1.56
N ASN A 4 6.12 14.11 -2.31
CA ASN A 4 5.19 15.23 -2.48
C ASN A 4 4.19 15.36 -1.32
N TYR A 5 4.21 14.43 -0.37
CA TYR A 5 3.25 14.34 0.73
C TYR A 5 3.80 14.89 2.05
N GLY A 6 5.02 15.42 2.08
CA GLY A 6 5.60 16.05 3.27
C GLY A 6 6.07 15.09 4.36
N LEU A 7 6.25 13.80 4.05
CA LEU A 7 6.83 12.83 5.00
C LEU A 7 8.33 13.11 5.24
N PRO A 8 8.86 13.06 6.47
CA PRO A 8 10.29 13.15 6.67
C PRO A 8 11.03 12.05 5.90
N LYS A 9 12.19 12.38 5.28
CA LYS A 9 12.99 11.40 4.51
C LYS A 9 13.38 10.17 5.34
N THR A 10 13.69 10.40 6.62
CA THR A 10 14.01 9.35 7.60
C THR A 10 12.84 8.39 7.82
N GLU A 11 11.62 8.91 7.92
CA GLU A 11 10.41 8.07 8.05
C GLU A 11 10.13 7.31 6.76
N LEU A 12 10.28 7.95 5.60
CA LEU A 12 10.10 7.26 4.32
C LEU A 12 11.09 6.09 4.18
N GLN A 13 12.34 6.28 4.59
CA GLN A 13 13.35 5.22 4.58
C GLN A 13 12.93 4.04 5.49
N LYS A 14 12.46 4.31 6.71
CA LYS A 14 11.93 3.26 7.61
C LYS A 14 10.77 2.49 6.98
N ILE A 15 9.87 3.18 6.26
CA ILE A 15 8.75 2.54 5.56
C ILE A 15 9.27 1.63 4.44
N PHE A 16 10.25 2.06 3.65
CA PHE A 16 10.88 1.20 2.62
C PHE A 16 11.62 0.00 3.21
N GLU A 17 12.28 0.16 4.36
CA GLU A 17 12.97 -0.93 5.07
C GLU A 17 11.97 -1.95 5.64
N ARG A 18 10.80 -1.48 6.09
CA ARG A 18 9.67 -2.30 6.54
C ARG A 18 9.00 -3.04 5.39
N ASP A 19 8.67 -2.33 4.32
CA ASP A 19 7.84 -2.81 3.21
C ASP A 19 8.69 -3.29 2.02
N LYS A 20 9.51 -4.32 2.26
CA LYS A 20 10.44 -4.89 1.24
C LYS A 20 9.73 -5.53 0.05
N VAL A 21 8.49 -5.96 0.25
CA VAL A 21 7.59 -6.52 -0.77
C VAL A 21 6.25 -5.80 -0.71
N CYS A 22 5.46 -5.89 -1.78
CA CYS A 22 4.16 -5.23 -1.81
C CYS A 22 3.31 -5.63 -0.59
N VAL A 23 2.85 -4.65 0.19
CA VAL A 23 2.09 -4.91 1.42
C VAL A 23 0.77 -5.65 1.17
N TYR A 24 0.24 -5.61 -0.06
CA TYR A 24 -0.98 -6.31 -0.45
C TYR A 24 -0.69 -7.69 -1.05
N CYS A 25 -0.06 -7.76 -2.22
CA CYS A 25 0.11 -9.01 -2.99
C CYS A 25 1.47 -9.71 -2.80
N LYS A 26 2.35 -9.22 -1.92
CA LYS A 26 3.67 -9.81 -1.57
C LYS A 26 4.68 -9.96 -2.70
N LYS A 27 4.35 -9.56 -3.93
CA LYS A 27 5.33 -9.57 -5.02
C LYS A 27 6.48 -8.60 -4.74
N LYS A 28 7.65 -8.93 -5.30
CA LYS A 28 8.82 -8.04 -5.33
C LYS A 28 8.45 -6.77 -6.09
N MET A 29 8.81 -5.62 -5.53
CA MET A 29 8.60 -4.33 -6.17
C MET A 29 9.88 -3.89 -6.85
N LEU A 30 9.74 -3.22 -7.99
CA LEU A 30 10.84 -2.83 -8.85
C LEU A 30 11.01 -1.30 -8.87
N GLY A 31 12.21 -0.87 -9.24
CA GLY A 31 12.49 0.55 -9.49
C GLY A 31 11.74 1.09 -10.70
N HIS A 32 11.56 2.41 -10.73
CA HIS A 32 10.91 3.14 -11.82
C HIS A 32 11.88 3.27 -13.00
N ILE A 33 12.16 2.15 -13.65
CA ILE A 33 13.02 2.02 -14.82
C ILE A 33 12.16 1.50 -15.97
N SER A 34 12.41 1.96 -17.20
CA SER A 34 11.62 1.67 -18.40
C SER A 34 11.37 0.19 -18.65
N ASP A 35 12.36 -0.64 -18.34
CA ASP A 35 12.35 -2.07 -18.68
C ASP A 35 11.51 -2.90 -17.69
N ASN A 36 11.20 -2.34 -16.53
CA ASN A 36 10.36 -3.00 -15.54
C ASN A 36 8.88 -2.75 -15.86
N PRO A 37 8.02 -3.78 -15.80
CA PRO A 37 6.58 -3.59 -15.93
C PRO A 37 6.10 -2.53 -14.94
N ARG A 38 5.39 -1.50 -15.43
CA ARG A 38 4.90 -0.42 -14.59
C ARG A 38 4.11 -0.94 -13.39
N SER A 39 3.37 -2.02 -13.56
CA SER A 39 2.57 -2.66 -12.50
C SER A 39 3.40 -3.17 -11.30
N ASP A 40 4.71 -3.36 -11.47
CA ASP A 40 5.64 -3.85 -10.45
C ASP A 40 6.38 -2.72 -9.73
N TRP A 41 6.29 -1.48 -10.24
CA TRP A 41 6.98 -0.35 -9.64
C TRP A 41 6.52 -0.13 -8.19
N TYR A 42 7.45 0.15 -7.27
CA TYR A 42 7.08 0.53 -5.91
C TYR A 42 6.35 1.88 -5.91
N THR A 43 5.38 2.08 -5.04
CA THR A 43 4.63 3.32 -4.91
C THR A 43 4.32 3.61 -3.46
N ILE A 44 4.24 4.89 -3.11
CA ILE A 44 3.72 5.33 -1.80
C ILE A 44 2.20 5.18 -1.83
N GLU A 45 1.68 4.52 -0.81
CA GLU A 45 0.26 4.20 -0.62
C GLU A 45 -0.23 4.79 0.70
N HIS A 46 -1.35 5.49 0.65
CA HIS A 46 -2.02 6.06 1.83
C HIS A 46 -3.21 5.18 2.20
N LEU A 47 -3.15 4.48 3.33
CA LEU A 47 -4.23 3.59 3.76
C LEU A 47 -5.50 4.39 4.09
N ASN A 48 -5.34 5.58 4.65
CA ASN A 48 -6.42 6.50 4.99
C ASN A 48 -7.07 7.16 3.77
N TYR A 49 -8.40 7.18 3.77
CA TYR A 49 -9.20 7.82 2.73
C TYR A 49 -9.09 9.35 2.76
N LEU A 50 -9.11 9.95 3.96
CA LEU A 50 -9.04 11.40 4.15
C LEU A 50 -7.66 11.85 4.66
N PRO A 51 -7.24 13.09 4.36
CA PRO A 51 -6.09 13.72 4.97
C PRO A 51 -6.13 13.62 6.52
N PRO A 52 -4.97 13.62 7.19
CA PRO A 52 -3.65 13.97 6.64
C PRO A 52 -2.93 12.79 5.98
N TRP A 53 -2.33 13.04 4.81
CA TRP A 53 -1.56 12.03 4.05
C TRP A 53 -0.06 12.00 4.40
N ASN A 54 0.36 12.81 5.38
CA ASN A 54 1.74 12.90 5.85
C ASN A 54 2.00 12.08 7.12
N ASN A 55 1.09 11.18 7.52
CA ASN A 55 1.23 10.37 8.72
C ASN A 55 1.89 9.01 8.41
N PRO A 56 3.12 8.74 8.90
CA PRO A 56 3.82 7.47 8.66
C PRO A 56 3.05 6.23 9.10
N SER A 57 2.20 6.34 10.12
CA SER A 57 1.36 5.25 10.64
C SER A 57 0.21 4.86 9.69
N THR A 58 -0.01 5.64 8.64
CA THR A 58 -1.03 5.38 7.61
C THR A 58 -0.42 5.22 6.22
N VAL A 59 0.90 5.22 6.11
CA VAL A 59 1.63 5.17 4.84
C VAL A 59 2.35 3.84 4.70
N THR A 60 2.27 3.26 3.50
CA THR A 60 2.92 2.00 3.14
C THR A 60 3.53 2.07 1.76
N ILE A 61 4.37 1.10 1.41
CA ILE A 61 4.84 0.89 0.04
C ILE A 61 4.13 -0.32 -0.57
N CYS A 62 3.53 -0.12 -1.73
CA CYS A 62 2.93 -1.21 -2.50
C CYS A 62 3.28 -1.10 -3.99
N CYS A 63 3.04 -2.16 -4.76
CA CYS A 63 3.25 -2.10 -6.19
C CYS A 63 2.20 -1.22 -6.88
N TRP A 64 2.58 -0.60 -8.00
CA TRP A 64 1.69 0.26 -8.78
C TRP A 64 0.38 -0.42 -9.15
N GLY A 65 0.42 -1.71 -9.52
CA GLY A 65 -0.79 -2.46 -9.89
C GLY A 65 -1.81 -2.54 -8.75
N CYS A 66 -1.35 -2.76 -7.51
CA CYS A 66 -2.26 -2.78 -6.36
C CYS A 66 -2.76 -1.38 -6.02
N ASN A 67 -1.87 -0.38 -6.00
CA ASN A 67 -2.24 1.01 -5.76
C ASN A 67 -3.32 1.48 -6.75
N SER A 68 -3.07 1.27 -8.04
CA SER A 68 -4.00 1.64 -9.12
C SER A 68 -5.33 0.90 -9.03
N SER A 69 -5.33 -0.38 -8.63
CA SER A 69 -6.56 -1.17 -8.48
C SER A 69 -7.39 -0.72 -7.27
N ARG A 70 -6.73 -0.43 -6.14
CA ARG A 70 -7.39 0.08 -4.94
C ARG A 70 -8.01 1.44 -5.23
N GLY A 71 -7.19 2.37 -5.74
CA GLY A 71 -7.58 3.76 -5.91
C GLY A 71 -8.05 4.36 -4.58
N ASN A 72 -9.26 4.88 -4.56
CA ASN A 72 -9.88 5.52 -3.39
C ASN A 72 -10.82 4.60 -2.58
N LYS A 73 -10.86 3.29 -2.88
CA LYS A 73 -11.73 2.34 -2.16
C LYS A 73 -11.22 2.12 -0.75
N LYS A 74 -12.14 1.88 0.20
CA LYS A 74 -11.78 1.30 1.50
C LYS A 74 -11.16 -0.08 1.29
N ILE A 75 -10.28 -0.49 2.19
CA ILE A 75 -9.49 -1.71 1.98
C ILE A 75 -10.40 -2.94 1.98
N ARG A 76 -11.35 -3.02 2.91
CA ARG A 76 -12.35 -4.11 2.95
C ARG A 76 -13.22 -4.19 1.69
N ASP A 77 -13.62 -3.05 1.14
CA ASP A 77 -14.41 -3.02 -0.09
C ASP A 77 -13.55 -3.43 -1.30
N TRP A 78 -12.28 -3.02 -1.31
CA TRP A 78 -11.35 -3.41 -2.37
C TRP A 78 -11.04 -4.90 -2.37
N PHE A 79 -10.96 -5.56 -1.21
CA PHE A 79 -10.76 -7.02 -1.12
C PHE A 79 -11.85 -7.85 -1.81
N LYS A 80 -13.05 -7.29 -1.99
CA LYS A 80 -14.16 -7.95 -2.68
C LYS A 80 -14.10 -7.83 -4.21
N THR A 81 -13.15 -7.06 -4.74
CA THR A 81 -13.03 -6.86 -6.19
C THR A 81 -12.38 -8.06 -6.89
N PRO A 82 -12.69 -8.33 -8.18
CA PRO A 82 -12.06 -9.43 -8.93
C PRO A 82 -10.53 -9.39 -8.88
N TYR A 83 -9.93 -8.20 -8.95
CA TYR A 83 -8.48 -8.03 -8.85
C TYR A 83 -7.88 -8.64 -7.58
N CYS A 84 -8.55 -8.47 -6.43
CA CYS A 84 -8.10 -9.00 -5.16
C CYS A 84 -8.35 -10.51 -5.06
N LEU A 85 -9.50 -10.97 -5.54
CA LEU A 85 -9.85 -12.39 -5.55
C LEU A 85 -8.85 -13.19 -6.40
N ASP A 86 -8.58 -12.75 -7.62
CA ASP A 86 -7.65 -13.40 -8.56
C ASP A 86 -6.21 -13.45 -8.04
N LYS A 87 -5.84 -12.48 -7.19
CA LYS A 87 -4.48 -12.36 -6.62
C LYS A 87 -4.39 -12.83 -5.17
N ASN A 88 -5.45 -13.41 -4.63
CA ASN A 88 -5.55 -13.84 -3.23
C ASN A 88 -5.15 -12.73 -2.22
N ILE A 89 -5.63 -11.51 -2.46
CA ILE A 89 -5.42 -10.35 -1.58
C ILE A 89 -6.60 -10.25 -0.62
N ASN A 90 -6.37 -10.49 0.66
CA ASN A 90 -7.37 -10.42 1.72
C ASN A 90 -6.71 -10.16 3.10
N GLU A 91 -7.52 -9.98 4.15
CA GLU A 91 -7.04 -9.68 5.52
C GLU A 91 -5.98 -10.66 6.04
N LYS A 92 -6.06 -11.93 5.64
CA LYS A 92 -5.12 -12.97 6.09
C LYS A 92 -3.82 -12.96 5.30
N THR A 93 -3.82 -12.42 4.09
CA THR A 93 -2.67 -12.44 3.18
C THR A 93 -1.91 -11.13 3.12
N VAL A 94 -2.52 -9.99 3.47
CA VAL A 94 -1.84 -8.68 3.50
C VAL A 94 -0.74 -8.58 4.57
N SER A 95 0.01 -7.48 4.60
CA SER A 95 1.03 -7.26 5.63
C SER A 95 0.39 -7.08 7.00
N LYS A 96 1.14 -7.43 8.05
CA LYS A 96 0.71 -7.22 9.44
C LYS A 96 0.35 -5.75 9.70
N PHE A 97 1.02 -4.82 9.02
CA PHE A 97 0.73 -3.39 9.14
C PHE A 97 -0.65 -3.03 8.55
N VAL A 98 -0.96 -3.52 7.35
CA VAL A 98 -2.28 -3.32 6.71
C VAL A 98 -3.37 -3.98 7.54
N TYR A 99 -3.16 -5.22 7.99
CA TYR A 99 -4.12 -5.91 8.87
C TYR A 99 -4.43 -5.11 10.14
N ARG A 100 -3.39 -4.59 10.82
CA ARG A 100 -3.56 -3.74 12.00
C ARG A 100 -4.34 -2.48 11.68
N TYR A 101 -4.03 -1.80 10.57
CA TYR A 101 -4.78 -0.62 10.16
C TYR A 101 -6.28 -0.92 9.97
N ILE A 102 -6.63 -2.02 9.28
CA ILE A 102 -8.02 -2.43 9.10
C ILE A 102 -8.68 -2.67 10.47
N SER A 103 -8.05 -3.48 11.33
CA SER A 103 -8.57 -3.83 12.66
C SER A 103 -8.72 -2.62 13.58
N ASP A 104 -7.81 -1.64 13.51
CA ASP A 104 -7.81 -0.50 14.40
C ASP A 104 -8.72 0.63 13.92
N VAL A 105 -8.90 0.79 12.60
CA VAL A 105 -9.52 1.97 11.99
C VAL A 105 -10.79 1.63 11.22
N GLU A 106 -10.80 0.57 10.42
CA GLU A 106 -11.99 0.18 9.65
C GLU A 106 -13.00 -0.58 10.54
N ASP A 107 -12.53 -1.37 11.51
CA ASP A 107 -13.38 -2.23 12.36
C ASP A 107 -13.90 -1.56 13.64
N ARG A 108 -13.27 -0.46 14.10
CA ARG A 108 -13.76 0.30 15.28
C ARG A 108 -14.90 1.28 14.96
N LYS A 109 -15.70 0.98 13.94
CA LYS A 109 -16.90 1.74 13.59
C LYS A 109 -18.16 1.13 14.18
#